data_AF-A0A835J809-F1
#
_entry.id   AF-A0A835J809-F1
#
_cell.length_a   1.000
_cell.length_b   1.000
_cell.length_c   1.000
_cell.angle_alpha   90.00
_cell.angle_beta   90.00
_cell.angle_gamma   90.00
#
_symmetry.space_group_name_H-M   'P 1'
#
loop_
_entity.id
_entity.type
_entity.pdbx_description
1 polymer ?
#
loop_
_entity_poly.entity_id
_entity_poly.type
_entity_poly.pdbx_seq_one_letter_code
_entity_poly.pdbx_strand_id
1 'polypeptide(L)'
;MDPFVATANINRWILLEFALQAALTILLLFTGHWILFLMAVPLTCYHAMLFIRRQHLIDVTEVFRNLNADKKLRMIKLGVYMIFFTICIFRIGAGILSLLYSEELDIRSSIFEF
;
A
#
# COMPACT_ATOMS: atom_id res chain seq x y z
N MET A 1 6.38 -16.30 -27.11
CA MET A 1 5.36 -15.47 -26.43
C MET A 1 5.53 -14.05 -26.96
N ASP A 2 4.51 -13.51 -27.62
CA ASP A 2 4.64 -12.21 -28.27
C ASP A 2 4.85 -11.09 -27.24
N PRO A 3 5.89 -10.26 -27.40
CA PRO A 3 6.20 -9.18 -26.46
C PRO A 3 5.06 -8.18 -26.30
N PHE A 4 4.20 -8.04 -27.31
CA PHE A 4 3.01 -7.19 -27.28
C PHE A 4 1.99 -7.67 -26.23
N VAL A 5 1.72 -8.99 -26.17
CA VAL A 5 0.78 -9.57 -25.21
C VAL A 5 1.33 -9.52 -23.78
N ALA A 6 2.64 -9.72 -23.62
CA ALA A 6 3.30 -9.59 -22.32
C ALA A 6 3.20 -8.16 -21.75
N THR A 7 3.41 -7.15 -22.61
CA THR A 7 3.36 -5.74 -22.20
C THR A 7 1.94 -5.30 -21.83
N ALA A 8 0.93 -5.76 -22.58
CA ALA A 8 -0.48 -5.50 -22.27
C ALA A 8 -0.92 -6.09 -20.92
N ASN A 9 -0.49 -7.32 -20.61
CA ASN A 9 -0.79 -7.93 -19.32
C ASN A 9 -0.14 -7.16 -18.17
N ILE A 10 1.13 -6.78 -18.29
CA ILE A 10 1.85 -6.01 -17.25
C ILE A 10 1.12 -4.69 -16.94
N ASN A 11 0.64 -3.99 -17.97
CA ASN A 11 -0.10 -2.73 -17.78
C ASN A 11 -1.42 -2.95 -17.03
N ARG A 12 -2.11 -4.07 -17.29
CA ARG A 12 -3.36 -4.42 -16.58
C ARG A 12 -3.11 -4.67 -15.09
N TRP A 13 -2.02 -5.37 -14.74
CA TRP A 13 -1.65 -5.63 -13.35
C TRP A 13 -1.33 -4.34 -12.59
N ILE A 14 -0.64 -3.41 -13.23
CA ILE A 14 -0.34 -2.08 -12.67
C ILE A 14 -1.62 -1.30 -12.35
N LEU A 15 -2.61 -1.34 -13.25
CA LEU A 15 -3.90 -0.68 -13.04
C LEU A 15 -4.67 -1.30 -11.87
N LEU A 16 -4.56 -2.62 -11.72
CA LEU A 16 -5.15 -3.38 -10.63
C LEU A 16 -4.48 -3.07 -9.28
N GLU A 17 -3.15 -2.89 -9.27
CA GLU A 17 -2.37 -2.46 -8.11
C GLU A 17 -2.81 -1.07 -7.61
N PHE A 18 -3.03 -0.11 -8.52
CA PHE A 18 -3.56 1.22 -8.18
C PHE A 18 -4.96 1.14 -7.58
N ALA A 19 -5.84 0.31 -8.17
CA ALA A 19 -7.20 0.11 -7.67
C ALA A 19 -7.20 -0.52 -6.26
N LEU A 20 -6.34 -1.52 -6.03
CA LEU A 20 -6.18 -2.14 -4.72
C LEU A 20 -5.67 -1.14 -3.67
N GLN A 21 -4.67 -0.32 -3.99
CA GLN A 21 -4.14 0.72 -3.10
C GLN A 21 -5.22 1.73 -2.69
N ALA A 22 -6.02 2.18 -3.67
CA ALA A 22 -7.11 3.12 -3.45
C ALA A 22 -8.21 2.48 -2.58
N ALA A 23 -8.61 1.25 -2.89
CA ALA A 23 -9.58 0.50 -2.10
C ALA A 23 -9.11 0.31 -0.65
N LEU A 24 -7.84 -0.04 -0.43
CA LEU A 24 -7.26 -0.23 0.90
C LEU A 24 -7.26 1.06 1.71
N THR A 25 -6.96 2.20 1.06
CA THR A 25 -6.94 3.52 1.70
C THR A 25 -8.35 3.97 2.08
N ILE A 26 -9.35 3.69 1.25
CA ILE A 26 -10.77 3.93 1.56
C ILE A 26 -11.21 3.03 2.72
N LEU A 27 -10.82 1.76 2.72
CA LEU A 27 -11.16 0.81 3.79
C LEU A 27 -10.56 1.27 5.13
N LEU A 28 -9.30 1.71 5.14
CA LEU A 28 -8.63 2.31 6.30
C LEU A 28 -9.33 3.58 6.82
N LEU A 29 -9.87 4.41 5.93
CA LEU A 29 -10.68 5.57 6.30
C LEU A 29 -11.96 5.13 7.03
N PHE A 30 -12.66 4.12 6.49
CA PHE A 30 -13.85 3.55 7.12
C PHE A 30 -13.56 2.84 8.44
N THR A 31 -12.36 2.28 8.62
CA THR A 31 -11.97 1.60 9.87
C THR A 31 -11.59 2.59 10.97
N GLY A 32 -11.60 3.91 10.72
CA GLY A 32 -11.29 4.93 11.72
C GLY A 32 -9.82 5.02 12.12
N HIS A 33 -8.90 4.46 11.32
CA HIS A 33 -7.47 4.44 11.60
C HIS A 33 -6.76 5.67 11.01
N TRP A 34 -7.05 6.85 11.58
CA TRP A 34 -6.64 8.17 11.06
C TRP A 34 -5.15 8.32 10.79
N ILE A 35 -4.28 7.77 11.65
CA ILE A 35 -2.81 7.85 11.49
C ILE A 35 -2.32 7.06 10.27
N LEU A 36 -2.85 5.84 10.07
CA LEU A 36 -2.53 5.01 8.90
C LEU A 36 -3.09 5.63 7.62
N PHE A 37 -4.29 6.21 7.69
CA PHE A 37 -4.88 6.93 6.57
C PHE A 37 -4.02 8.14 6.17
N LEU A 38 -3.63 8.99 7.12
CA LEU A 38 -2.80 10.17 6.84
C LEU A 38 -1.47 9.80 6.17
N MET A 39 -0.90 8.65 6.52
CA MET A 39 0.32 8.13 5.90
C MET A 39 0.09 7.48 4.52
N ALA A 40 -1.08 6.86 4.31
CA ALA A 40 -1.48 6.27 3.03
C ALA A 40 -1.94 7.31 1.99
N VAL A 41 -2.45 8.46 2.45
CA VAL A 41 -2.93 9.58 1.62
C VAL A 41 -1.87 10.13 0.65
N PRO A 42 -0.64 10.51 1.07
CA PRO A 42 0.36 11.02 0.11
C PRO A 42 0.74 9.97 -0.93
N LEU A 43 0.73 8.68 -0.56
CA LEU A 43 1.02 7.58 -1.47
C LEU A 43 -0.08 7.38 -2.51
N THR A 44 -1.35 7.38 -2.08
CA THR A 44 -2.50 7.29 -2.99
C THR A 44 -2.67 8.56 -3.81
N CYS A 45 -2.37 9.74 -3.28
CA CYS A 45 -2.43 11.00 -4.02
C CYS A 45 -1.36 11.02 -5.12
N TYR A 46 -0.14 10.53 -4.84
CA TYR A 46 0.89 10.33 -5.86
C TYR A 46 0.45 9.35 -6.95
N HIS A 47 -0.17 8.23 -6.56
CA HIS A 47 -0.69 7.22 -7.49
C HIS A 47 -1.87 7.77 -8.32
N ALA A 48 -2.77 8.55 -7.71
CA ALA A 48 -3.91 9.19 -8.35
C ALA A 48 -3.49 10.32 -9.29
N MET A 49 -2.47 11.11 -8.93
CA MET A 49 -1.90 12.15 -9.81
C MET A 49 -1.24 11.53 -11.04
N LEU A 50 -0.59 10.37 -10.88
CA LEU A 50 -0.05 9.58 -11.98
C LEU A 50 -1.17 9.00 -12.87
N PHE A 51 -2.28 8.57 -12.28
CA PHE A 51 -3.46 8.07 -12.98
C PHE A 51 -4.22 9.16 -13.77
N ILE A 52 -4.41 10.33 -13.15
CA ILE A 52 -5.04 11.52 -13.76
C ILE A 52 -4.20 12.03 -14.93
N ARG A 53 -2.88 11.85 -14.89
CA ARG A 53 -1.98 12.20 -15.99
C ARG A 53 -2.21 11.39 -17.29
N ARG A 54 -3.12 10.40 -17.31
CA ARG A 54 -3.75 9.82 -18.54
C ARG A 54 -2.78 9.64 -19.72
N GLN A 55 -1.55 9.18 -19.48
CA GLN A 55 -0.69 8.65 -20.54
C GLN A 55 -1.18 7.25 -20.90
N HIS A 56 -2.34 7.17 -21.55
CA HIS A 56 -2.93 5.92 -22.04
C HIS A 56 -2.11 5.31 -23.21
N LEU A 57 -1.11 6.03 -23.72
CA LEU A 57 -0.14 5.52 -24.68
C LEU A 57 1.24 5.64 -24.03
N ILE A 58 1.75 4.53 -23.51
CA ILE A 58 3.20 4.37 -23.39
C ILE A 58 3.69 4.31 -24.85
N ASP A 59 4.09 5.45 -25.40
CA ASP A 59 4.84 5.45 -26.64
C ASP A 59 6.18 4.77 -26.33
N VAL A 60 6.42 3.67 -27.02
CA VAL A 60 7.56 2.76 -26.84
C VAL A 60 8.88 3.54 -26.98
N THR A 61 8.87 4.70 -27.63
CA THR A 61 10.05 5.52 -27.88
C THR A 61 10.50 6.37 -26.70
N GLU A 62 9.63 6.72 -25.74
CA GLU A 62 9.99 7.58 -24.60
C GLU A 62 10.44 6.77 -23.37
N VAL A 63 9.85 5.58 -23.15
CA VAL A 63 10.24 4.65 -22.07
C VAL A 63 11.65 4.07 -22.27
N PHE A 64 12.04 3.81 -23.52
CA PHE A 64 13.40 3.32 -23.80
C PHE A 64 14.49 4.39 -23.71
N ARG A 65 14.13 5.68 -23.70
CA ARG A 65 15.10 6.78 -23.58
C ARG A 65 15.58 6.98 -22.14
N ASN A 66 14.83 6.52 -21.14
CA ASN A 66 15.14 6.77 -19.72
C ASN A 66 15.00 5.56 -18.79
N LEU A 67 15.30 4.35 -19.29
CA LEU A 67 15.27 3.07 -18.56
C LEU A 67 15.92 3.08 -17.16
N ASN A 68 16.97 3.88 -16.94
CA ASN A 68 17.61 3.99 -15.64
C ASN A 68 16.77 4.79 -14.62
N ALA A 69 16.06 5.82 -15.07
CA ALA A 69 15.16 6.60 -14.22
C ALA A 69 13.93 5.78 -13.83
N ASP A 70 13.39 4.99 -14.76
CA ASP A 70 12.24 4.12 -14.51
C ASP A 70 12.59 2.95 -13.58
N LYS A 71 13.79 2.37 -13.73
CA LYS A 71 14.32 1.38 -12.77
C LYS A 71 14.42 1.97 -11.37
N LYS A 72 14.92 3.21 -11.24
CA LYS A 72 15.05 3.90 -9.96
C LYS A 72 13.69 4.21 -9.34
N LEU A 73 12.71 4.62 -10.16
CA LEU A 73 11.34 4.85 -9.71
C LEU A 73 10.69 3.55 -9.19
N ARG A 74 10.90 2.43 -9.89
CA ARG A 74 10.39 1.11 -9.48
C ARG A 74 11.03 0.62 -8.17
N MET A 75 12.32 0.89 -7.98
CA MET A 75 13.03 0.61 -6.72
C MET A 75 12.53 1.47 -5.56
N ILE A 76 12.28 2.76 -5.79
CA ILE A 76 11.71 3.66 -4.78
C ILE A 76 10.30 3.18 -4.40
N LYS A 77 9.48 2.82 -5.40
CA LYS A 77 8.14 2.25 -5.18
C LYS A 77 8.20 1.00 -4.31
N LEU A 78 9.11 0.07 -4.60
CA LEU A 78 9.34 -1.12 -3.78
C LEU A 78 9.75 -0.76 -2.35
N GLY A 79 10.64 0.22 -2.17
CA GLY A 79 11.05 0.69 -0.85
C GLY A 79 9.89 1.26 -0.04
N VAL A 80 9.00 2.04 -0.68
CA VAL A 80 7.79 2.55 -0.01
C VAL A 80 6.82 1.43 0.36
N TYR A 81 6.64 0.43 -0.51
CA TYR A 81 5.85 -0.77 -0.17
C TYR A 81 6.43 -1.54 1.01
N MET A 82 7.76 -1.66 1.08
CA MET A 82 8.46 -2.32 2.18
C MET A 82 8.21 -1.59 3.51
N ILE A 83 8.32 -0.26 3.51
CA ILE A 83 8.06 0.56 4.71
C ILE A 83 6.59 0.41 5.14
N PHE A 84 5.65 0.50 4.20
CA PHE A 84 4.23 0.33 4.48
C PHE A 84 3.93 -1.06 5.07
N PHE A 85 4.55 -2.11 4.51
CA PHE A 85 4.43 -3.47 5.01
C PHE A 85 4.94 -3.62 6.45
N THR A 86 6.10 -3.05 6.78
CA THR A 86 6.65 -3.05 8.14
C THR A 86 5.70 -2.36 9.13
N ILE A 87 5.12 -1.23 8.74
CA ILE A 87 4.17 -0.48 9.58
C ILE A 87 2.88 -1.29 9.80
N CYS A 88 2.35 -1.93 8.75
CA CYS A 88 1.20 -2.82 8.86
C CYS A 88 1.45 -3.96 9.85
N ILE A 89 2.60 -4.64 9.77
CA ILE A 89 2.97 -5.70 10.71
C ILE A 89 3.06 -5.15 12.14
N PHE A 90 3.76 -4.03 12.33
CA PHE A 90 3.91 -3.43 13.66
C PHE A 90 2.55 -3.08 14.29
N ARG A 91 1.62 -2.54 13.50
CA ARG A 91 0.27 -2.17 13.96
C ARG A 91 -0.56 -3.39 14.34
N ILE A 92 -0.52 -4.46 13.54
CA ILE A 92 -1.19 -5.72 13.85
C ILE A 92 -0.60 -6.32 15.13
N GLY A 93 0.74 -6.36 15.24
CA GLY A 93 1.42 -6.86 16.44
C GLY A 93 1.07 -6.08 17.70
N ALA A 94 1.07 -4.75 17.64
CA ALA A 94 0.66 -3.89 18.76
C ALA A 94 -0.82 -4.09 19.12
N GLY A 95 -1.69 -4.27 18.13
CA GLY A 95 -3.11 -4.59 18.36
C GLY A 95 -3.30 -5.92 19.09
N ILE A 96 -2.63 -6.97 18.63
CA ILE A 96 -2.66 -8.30 19.26
C ILE A 96 -2.10 -8.24 20.69
N LEU A 97 -0.99 -7.54 20.90
CA LEU A 97 -0.41 -7.34 22.24
C LEU A 97 -1.38 -6.61 23.18
N SER A 98 -2.06 -5.56 22.68
CA SER A 98 -3.05 -4.84 23.47
C SER A 98 -4.26 -5.70 23.85
N LEU A 99 -4.70 -6.60 22.96
CA LEU A 99 -5.76 -7.56 23.25
C LEU A 99 -5.32 -8.58 24.30
N LEU A 100 -4.12 -9.13 24.17
CA LEU A 100 -3.57 -10.08 25.15
C LEU A 100 -3.43 -9.44 26.54
N TYR A 101 -2.96 -8.19 26.60
CA TYR A 101 -2.84 -7.45 27.85
C TYR A 101 -4.21 -7.11 28.48
N SER A 102 -5.23 -6.83 27.66
CA SER A 102 -6.59 -6.62 28.17
C SER A 102 -7.18 -7.89 28.78
N GLU A 103 -6.93 -9.06 28.18
CA GLU A 103 -7.40 -10.34 28.70
C GLU A 103 -6.71 -10.70 30.03
N GLU A 104 -5.40 -10.43 30.14
CA GLU A 104 -4.64 -10.61 31.38
C GLU A 104 -5.13 -9.67 32.51
N LEU A 105 -5.46 -8.41 32.18
CA LEU A 105 -6.01 -7.44 33.12
C LEU A 105 -7.39 -7.85 33.63
N ASP A 106 -8.28 -8.34 32.78
CA ASP A 106 -9.61 -8.82 33.17
C ASP A 106 -9.50 -10.02 34.12
N ILE A 107 -8.61 -10.98 33.83
CA ILE A 107 -8.35 -12.12 34.71
C ILE A 107 -7.82 -11.65 36.07
N ARG A 108 -6.86 -10.72 36.09
CA ARG A 108 -6.31 -10.19 37.34
C ARG A 108 -7.36 -9.44 38.16
N SER A 109 -8.20 -8.62 37.53
CA SER A 109 -9.25 -7.87 38.23
C SER A 109 -10.28 -8.81 38.87
N SER A 110 -10.69 -9.87 38.16
CA SER A 110 -11.62 -10.89 38.65
C SER A 110 -11.08 -11.67 39.86
N ILE A 111 -9.76 -11.89 39.94
CA ILE A 111 -9.12 -12.56 41.10
C ILE A 111 -9.09 -11.66 42.34
N PHE A 112 -8.92 -10.34 42.18
CA PHE A 112 -8.84 -9.41 43.32
C PHE A 112 -10.21 -9.03 43.90
N GLU A 113 -11.31 -9.37 43.23
CA GLU A 113 -12.68 -9.08 43.67
C GLU A 113 -13.26 -10.15 44.63
N PHE A 114 -12.50 -11.21 44.93
CA PHE A 114 -12.85 -12.29 45.87
C PHE A 114 -11.95 -12.27 47.11
#